data_AF-A0A7V3SNZ6-F1
#
_entry.id   AF-A0A7V3SNZ6-F1
#
_cell.length_a   1.000
_cell.length_b   1.000
_cell.length_c   1.000
_cell.angle_alpha   90.00
_cell.angle_beta   90.00
_cell.angle_gamma   90.00
#
_symmetry.space_group_name_H-M   'P 1'
#
loop_
_entity.id
_entity.type
_entity.pdbx_description
1 polymer ?
#
loop_
_entity_poly.entity_id
_entity_poly.type
_entity_poly.pdbx_seq_one_letter_code
_entity_poly.pdbx_strand_id
1 'polypeptide(L)'
;EARKAGHQAVLRLLRLMADEADSPVGYYAVPELGKRTRLGHLPPVDVLVQRLRQEGYAASRTHFETAGFKTTAPYPIIQRIAQQLQ
;
A
#
# COMPACT_ATOMS: atom_id res chain seq x y z
N GLU A 1 -25.18 9.49 16.38
CA GLU A 1 -24.56 9.38 15.03
C GLU A 1 -23.15 9.97 14.94
N ALA A 2 -22.95 11.29 14.83
CA ALA A 2 -21.64 11.90 14.50
C ALA A 2 -20.45 11.50 15.42
N ARG A 3 -20.66 11.47 16.76
CA ARG A 3 -19.62 11.05 17.72
C ARG A 3 -19.13 9.61 17.48
N LYS A 4 -20.04 8.70 17.13
CA LYS A 4 -19.69 7.30 16.82
C LYS A 4 -18.88 7.22 15.53
N ALA A 5 -19.29 7.97 14.50
CA ALA A 5 -18.57 8.02 13.22
C ALA A 5 -17.14 8.56 13.38
N GLY A 6 -16.96 9.64 14.15
CA GLY A 6 -15.63 10.20 14.46
C GLY A 6 -14.74 9.20 15.21
N HIS A 7 -15.27 8.52 16.23
CA HIS A 7 -14.52 7.48 16.94
C HIS A 7 -14.07 6.34 16.01
N GLN A 8 -14.95 5.89 15.11
CA GLN A 8 -14.60 4.85 14.13
C GLN A 8 -13.54 5.33 13.12
N ALA A 9 -13.58 6.59 12.70
CA ALA A 9 -12.55 7.17 11.83
C ALA A 9 -11.18 7.18 12.51
N VAL A 10 -11.12 7.60 13.78
CA VAL A 10 -9.87 7.58 14.56
C VAL A 10 -9.34 6.15 14.72
N LEU A 11 -10.20 5.18 15.04
CA LEU A 11 -9.78 3.77 15.15
C LEU A 11 -9.24 3.22 13.83
N ARG A 12 -9.83 3.58 12.68
CA ARG A 12 -9.31 3.16 11.37
C ARG A 12 -7.93 3.76 11.09
N LEU A 13 -7.75 5.05 11.41
CA LEU A 13 -6.46 5.72 11.25
C LEU A 13 -5.39 5.08 12.14
N LEU A 14 -5.69 4.86 13.42
CA LEU A 14 -4.74 4.25 14.35
C LEU A 14 -4.35 2.82 13.94
N ARG A 15 -5.31 2.02 13.46
CA ARG A 15 -5.02 0.68 12.93
C ARG A 15 -4.12 0.73 11.70
N LEU A 16 -4.35 1.70 10.81
CA LEU A 16 -3.50 1.90 9.64
C LEU A 16 -2.08 2.27 10.05
N MET A 17 -1.92 3.24 10.97
CA MET A 17 -0.62 3.65 11.50
C MET A 17 0.11 2.51 12.23
N ALA A 18 -0.62 1.66 12.96
CA ALA A 18 -0.03 0.51 13.64
C ALA A 18 0.45 -0.57 12.65
N ASP A 19 -0.31 -0.86 11.58
CA ASP A 19 0.09 -1.83 10.54
C ASP A 19 1.34 -1.39 9.77
N GLU A 20 1.59 -0.08 9.66
CA GLU A 20 2.76 0.45 8.95
C GLU A 20 3.93 0.86 9.84
N ALA A 21 3.82 0.73 11.17
CA ALA A 21 4.82 1.25 12.11
C ALA A 21 6.18 0.55 11.94
N ASP A 22 6.15 -0.74 11.61
CA ASP A 22 7.35 -1.57 11.40
C ASP A 22 7.81 -1.60 9.93
N SER A 23 7.11 -0.90 9.04
CA SER A 23 7.48 -0.80 7.64
C SER A 23 8.68 0.15 7.43
N PRO A 24 9.48 -0.06 6.37
CA PRO A 24 10.65 0.76 6.09
C PRO A 24 10.31 2.24 5.84
N VAL A 25 11.32 3.10 5.96
CA VAL A 25 11.21 4.54 5.69
C VAL A 25 10.82 4.79 4.23
N GLY A 26 9.90 5.74 4.02
CA GLY A 26 9.36 6.08 2.71
C GLY A 26 8.09 5.29 2.38
N TYR A 27 7.55 5.52 1.19
CA TYR A 27 6.41 4.79 0.64
C TYR A 27 6.41 4.88 -0.89
N TYR A 28 5.65 4.00 -1.53
CA TYR A 28 5.36 4.03 -2.95
C TYR A 28 3.89 4.41 -3.16
N ALA A 29 3.61 5.19 -4.21
CA ALA A 29 2.24 5.48 -4.64
C ALA A 29 1.94 4.72 -5.93
N VAL A 30 0.81 4.01 -5.97
CA VAL A 30 0.38 3.23 -7.15
C VAL A 30 0.28 4.10 -8.42
N PRO A 31 -0.25 5.33 -8.39
CA PRO A 31 -0.25 6.21 -9.57
C PRO A 31 1.16 6.52 -10.11
N GLU A 32 2.12 6.77 -9.21
CA GLU A 32 3.51 7.04 -9.59
C GLU A 32 4.22 5.79 -10.12
N LEU A 33 3.87 4.62 -9.60
CA LEU A 33 4.33 3.34 -10.14
C LEU A 33 3.91 3.20 -11.60
N GLY A 34 2.62 3.41 -11.91
CA GLY A 34 2.08 3.31 -13.28
C GLY A 34 2.76 4.23 -14.29
N LYS A 35 3.02 5.50 -13.91
CA LYS A 35 3.75 6.46 -14.76
C LYS A 35 5.14 5.95 -15.14
N ARG A 36 5.84 5.30 -14.20
CA ARG A 36 7.21 4.81 -14.39
C ARG A 36 7.29 3.46 -15.08
N THR A 37 6.29 2.60 -14.92
CA THR A 37 6.27 1.23 -15.48
C THR A 37 5.50 1.10 -16.78
N ARG A 38 4.82 2.17 -17.24
CA ARG A 38 3.91 2.16 -18.42
C ARG A 38 2.84 1.07 -18.33
N LEU A 39 2.38 0.76 -17.11
CA LEU A 39 1.29 -0.20 -16.90
C LEU A 39 -0.01 0.41 -17.45
N GLY A 40 -0.72 -0.33 -18.31
CA GLY A 40 -2.00 0.10 -18.87
C GLY A 40 -3.15 0.13 -17.85
N HIS A 41 -3.06 -0.73 -16.82
CA HIS A 41 -3.99 -0.76 -15.69
C HIS A 41 -3.20 -0.81 -14.38
N LEU A 42 -3.69 -0.07 -13.37
CA LEU A 42 -3.08 0.00 -12.05
C LEU A 42 -3.82 -0.93 -11.09
N PRO A 43 -3.14 -1.91 -10.45
CA PRO A 43 -3.80 -2.78 -9.49
C PRO A 43 -4.26 -1.97 -8.26
N PRO A 44 -5.40 -2.31 -7.62
CA PRO A 44 -5.76 -1.72 -6.34
C PRO A 44 -4.64 -1.93 -5.31
N VAL A 45 -4.37 -0.91 -4.50
CA VAL A 45 -3.27 -0.94 -3.52
C VAL A 45 -3.36 -2.14 -2.57
N ASP A 46 -4.58 -2.52 -2.17
CA ASP A 46 -4.82 -3.67 -1.30
C ASP A 46 -4.39 -4.99 -1.97
N VAL A 47 -4.65 -5.16 -3.27
CA VAL A 47 -4.24 -6.34 -4.04
C VAL A 47 -2.72 -6.43 -4.12
N LEU A 48 -2.07 -5.29 -4.38
CA LEU A 48 -0.61 -5.20 -4.45
C LEU A 48 0.05 -5.55 -3.11
N VAL A 49 -0.45 -4.97 -2.01
CA VAL A 49 0.04 -5.25 -0.64
C VAL A 49 -0.14 -6.73 -0.29
N GLN A 50 -1.29 -7.33 -0.61
CA GLN A 50 -1.53 -8.74 -0.36
C GLN A 50 -0.57 -9.63 -1.16
N ARG A 51 -0.34 -9.32 -2.43
CA ARG A 51 0.59 -10.09 -3.25
C ARG A 51 2.03 -9.97 -2.76
N LEU A 52 2.46 -8.79 -2.33
CA LEU A 52 3.78 -8.59 -1.69
C LEU A 52 3.93 -9.43 -0.43
N ARG A 53 2.91 -9.47 0.44
CA ARG A 53 2.87 -10.32 1.64
C ARG A 53 2.95 -11.81 1.28
N GLN A 54 2.22 -12.24 0.26
CA GLN A 54 2.24 -13.64 -0.23
C GLN A 54 3.62 -14.06 -0.75
N GLU A 55 4.38 -13.13 -1.33
CA GLU A 55 5.76 -13.38 -1.77
C GLU A 55 6.80 -13.24 -0.64
N GLY A 56 6.36 -13.04 0.61
CA GLY A 56 7.23 -13.03 1.79
C GLY A 56 7.82 -11.67 2.13
N TYR A 57 7.39 -10.59 1.48
CA TYR A 57 7.81 -9.23 1.81
C TYR A 57 6.89 -8.62 2.86
N ALA A 58 7.48 -7.88 3.80
CA ALA A 58 6.69 -7.00 4.65
C ALA A 58 6.07 -5.93 3.75
N ALA A 59 4.76 -5.75 3.84
CA ALA A 59 4.05 -4.71 3.12
C ALA A 59 2.84 -4.24 3.91
N SER A 60 2.54 -2.95 3.82
CA SER A 60 1.39 -2.33 4.47
C SER A 60 0.85 -1.22 3.59
N ARG A 61 -0.40 -0.82 3.79
CA ARG A 61 -0.84 0.50 3.31
C ARG A 61 -0.15 1.60 4.10
N THR A 62 -0.26 2.84 3.63
CA THR A 62 0.24 4.01 4.35
C THR A 62 -0.87 5.00 4.67
N HIS A 63 -0.77 5.66 5.83
CA HIS A 63 -1.67 6.77 6.16
C HIS A 63 -1.34 8.06 5.41
N PHE A 64 -0.16 8.14 4.79
CA PHE A 64 0.30 9.32 4.04
C PHE A 64 -0.41 9.51 2.70
N GLU A 65 -0.84 8.42 2.05
CA GLU A 65 -1.42 8.46 0.71
C GLU A 65 -2.46 7.33 0.56
N THR A 66 -3.63 7.66 -0.01
CA THR A 66 -4.76 6.74 -0.14
C THR A 66 -4.40 5.54 -1.02
N ALA A 67 -3.68 5.78 -2.11
CA ALA A 67 -3.17 4.74 -3.01
C ALA A 67 -1.69 4.41 -2.73
N GLY A 68 -1.25 4.58 -1.47
CA GLY A 68 0.12 4.38 -1.05
C GLY A 68 0.34 3.09 -0.27
N PHE A 69 1.53 2.52 -0.42
CA PHE A 69 1.98 1.33 0.31
C PHE A 69 3.45 1.43 0.68
N LYS A 70 3.83 0.73 1.75
CA LYS A 70 5.22 0.52 2.15
C LYS A 70 5.56 -0.95 1.96
N THR A 71 6.81 -1.24 1.64
CA THR A 71 7.29 -2.61 1.55
C THR A 71 8.80 -2.73 1.67
N THR A 72 9.29 -3.86 2.15
CA THR A 72 10.70 -4.24 2.09
C THR A 72 11.12 -4.79 0.73
N ALA A 73 10.18 -5.02 -0.20
CA ALA A 73 10.48 -5.50 -1.53
C ALA A 73 11.32 -4.48 -2.32
N PRO A 74 12.41 -4.91 -2.98
CA PRO A 74 13.15 -4.07 -3.90
C PRO A 74 12.27 -3.58 -5.06
N TYR A 75 12.54 -2.38 -5.57
CA TYR A 75 11.75 -1.78 -6.66
C TYR A 75 11.53 -2.70 -7.88
N PRO A 76 12.53 -3.45 -8.39
CA PRO A 76 12.30 -4.39 -9.49
C PRO A 76 11.25 -5.47 -9.20
N ILE A 77 11.16 -5.93 -7.93
CA ILE A 77 10.15 -6.90 -7.50
C ILE A 77 8.76 -6.26 -7.47
N ILE A 78 8.66 -5.03 -6.97
CA ILE A 78 7.41 -4.26 -7.00
C ILE A 78 6.90 -4.11 -8.44
N GLN A 79 7.79 -3.78 -9.38
CA GLN A 79 7.45 -3.66 -10.80
C GLN A 79 6.97 -4.99 -11.37
N ARG A 80 7.69 -6.09 -11.13
CA ARG A 80 7.30 -7.43 -11.59
C ARG A 80 5.93 -7.82 -11.06
N ILE A 81 5.69 -7.66 -9.76
CA ILE A 81 4.40 -8.00 -9.15
C ILE A 81 3.29 -7.13 -9.75
N ALA A 82 3.50 -5.83 -9.92
CA ALA A 82 2.50 -4.95 -10.51
C ALA A 82 2.17 -5.32 -11.97
N GLN A 83 3.14 -5.81 -12.74
CA GLN A 83 2.92 -6.34 -14.10
C GLN A 83 2.11 -7.65 -14.10
N GLN A 84 2.30 -8.51 -13.10
CA GLN A 84 1.55 -9.77 -12.97
C GLN A 84 0.09 -9.57 -12.54
N LEU A 85 -0.27 -8.38 -12.04
CA LEU A 85 -1.61 -8.02 -11.60
C LEU A 85 -2.38 -7.19 -12.65
N GLN A 86 -1.84 -7.06 -13.86
CA GLN A 86 -2.58 -6.57 -15.04
C GLN A 86 -3.62 -7.60 -15.48
#